data_AF-A0A7S0SBN0-F1
#
_entry.id   AF-A0A7S0SBN0-F1
#
_cell.length_a   1.000
_cell.length_b   1.000
_cell.length_c   1.000
_cell.angle_alpha   90.00
_cell.angle_beta   90.00
_cell.angle_gamma   90.00
#
_symmetry.space_group_name_H-M   'P 1'
#
loop_
_entity.id
_entity.type
_entity.pdbx_description
1 polymer ?
#
loop_
_entity_poly.entity_id
_entity_poly.type
_entity_poly.pdbx_seq_one_letter_code
_entity_poly.pdbx_strand_id
1 'polypeptide(L)'
;WEAYRELRKTIDDFLELLPLIQALSSPHMRPRHWKTMQDITGGTLQLVENVFKLQHLLDAHLLAFTEEVEELAGSAAKEAQVEARLSAMEVEWEDQVFIFNEFKGKGLCVLSPNETIELVEKLEDSQMTLGSMATNRYSAPFKDTVH
;
A
#
# COMPACT_ATOMS: atom_id res chain seq x y z
N TRP A 1 45.40 -11.37 14.54
CA TRP A 1 44.45 -11.37 13.41
C TRP A 1 42.99 -11.25 13.86
N GLU A 2 42.72 -10.63 15.01
CA GLU A 2 41.36 -10.46 15.55
C GLU A 2 40.65 -9.28 14.88
N ALA A 3 41.32 -8.12 14.80
CA ALA A 3 40.84 -6.93 14.09
C ALA A 3 40.48 -7.20 12.61
N TYR A 4 41.20 -8.11 11.92
CA TYR A 4 40.87 -8.50 10.55
C TYR A 4 39.54 -9.28 10.48
N ARG A 5 39.30 -10.19 11.43
CA ARG A 5 38.06 -10.98 11.47
C ARG A 5 36.86 -10.12 11.81
N GLU A 6 37.05 -9.17 12.74
CA GLU A 6 36.02 -8.22 13.13
C GLU A 6 35.64 -7.31 11.96
N LEU A 7 36.63 -6.69 11.27
CA LEU A 7 36.38 -5.88 10.09
C LEU A 7 35.68 -6.67 8.98
N ARG A 8 36.13 -7.89 8.71
CA ARG A 8 35.50 -8.75 7.71
C ARG A 8 34.05 -9.03 8.06
N LYS A 9 33.75 -9.37 9.31
CA LYS A 9 32.38 -9.61 9.77
C LYS A 9 31.51 -8.36 9.59
N THR A 10 32.00 -7.18 9.97
CA THR A 10 31.24 -5.93 9.77
C THR A 10 30.91 -5.68 8.30
N ILE A 11 31.83 -5.98 7.39
CA ILE A 11 31.58 -5.84 5.95
C ILE A 11 30.56 -6.87 5.47
N ASP A 12 30.73 -8.14 5.86
CA ASP A 12 29.83 -9.23 5.46
C ASP A 12 28.40 -8.97 5.96
N ASP A 13 28.23 -8.62 7.24
CA ASP A 13 26.95 -8.25 7.86
C ASP A 13 26.31 -7.03 7.15
N PHE A 14 27.11 -6.02 6.77
CA PHE A 14 26.61 -4.85 6.04
C PHE A 14 26.13 -5.22 4.63
N LEU A 15 26.85 -6.10 3.92
CA LEU A 15 26.45 -6.56 2.59
C LEU A 15 25.14 -7.36 2.64
N GLU A 16 24.93 -8.16 3.69
CA GLU A 16 23.68 -8.88 3.91
C GLU A 16 22.52 -7.95 4.28
N LEU A 17 22.80 -6.81 4.93
CA LEU A 17 21.79 -5.79 5.26
C LEU A 17 21.34 -4.94 4.06
N LEU A 18 22.18 -4.81 3.01
CA LEU A 18 21.89 -3.93 1.88
C LEU A 18 20.54 -4.22 1.19
N PRO A 19 20.18 -5.48 0.87
CA PRO A 19 18.86 -5.80 0.31
C PRO A 19 17.70 -5.37 1.22
N LEU A 20 17.83 -5.57 2.54
CA LEU A 20 16.82 -5.17 3.51
C LEU A 20 16.65 -3.65 3.58
N ILE A 21 17.76 -2.91 3.59
CA ILE A 21 17.73 -1.45 3.56
C ILE A 21 17.08 -0.96 2.27
N GLN A 22 17.38 -1.61 1.13
CA GLN A 22 16.77 -1.28 -0.15
C GLN A 22 15.26 -1.54 -0.15
N ALA A 23 14.81 -2.66 0.42
CA ALA A 23 13.39 -2.97 0.58
C ALA A 23 12.68 -1.92 1.48
N LEU A 24 13.29 -1.57 2.61
CA LEU A 24 12.81 -0.54 3.54
C LEU A 24 12.84 0.88 2.97
N SER A 25 13.66 1.14 1.94
CA SER A 25 13.68 2.43 1.23
C SER A 25 12.50 2.63 0.29
N SER A 26 11.60 1.65 0.19
CA SER A 26 10.39 1.73 -0.62
C SER A 26 9.59 3.01 -0.31
N PRO A 27 9.19 3.79 -1.33
CA PRO A 27 8.40 5.01 -1.12
C PRO A 27 6.99 4.73 -0.57
N HIS A 28 6.57 3.47 -0.56
CA HIS A 28 5.29 3.04 -0.01
C HIS A 28 5.34 2.76 1.49
N MET A 29 6.53 2.84 2.10
CA MET A 29 6.70 2.74 3.54
C MET A 29 6.05 3.93 4.26
N ARG A 30 5.16 3.63 5.21
CA ARG A 30 4.39 4.61 5.98
C ARG A 30 4.71 4.47 7.47
N PRO A 31 4.37 5.48 8.30
CA PRO A 31 4.60 5.41 9.75
C PRO A 31 4.09 4.12 10.42
N ARG A 32 2.98 3.56 9.92
CA ARG A 32 2.44 2.27 10.41
C ARG A 32 3.41 1.10 10.19
N HIS A 33 4.07 1.01 9.04
CA HIS A 33 5.01 -0.07 8.74
C HIS A 33 6.24 0.05 9.63
N TRP A 34 6.78 1.26 9.77
CA TRP A 34 7.90 1.52 10.67
C TRP A 34 7.58 1.24 12.14
N LYS A 35 6.32 1.40 12.55
CA LYS A 35 5.87 0.99 13.88
C LYS A 35 5.88 -0.54 14.01
N THR A 36 5.31 -1.27 13.05
CA THR A 36 5.36 -2.74 13.03
C THR A 36 6.80 -3.26 13.05
N MET A 37 7.71 -2.61 12.30
CA MET A 37 9.13 -2.94 12.30
C MET A 37 9.77 -2.79 13.70
N GLN A 38 9.44 -1.72 14.42
CA GLN A 38 9.89 -1.52 15.80
C GLN A 38 9.34 -2.60 16.73
N ASP A 39 8.08 -2.99 16.54
CA ASP A 39 7.45 -4.06 17.32
C ASP A 39 8.13 -5.43 17.07
N ILE A 40 8.54 -5.72 15.82
CA ILE A 40 9.27 -6.96 15.45
C ILE A 40 10.68 -6.97 16.04
N THR A 41 11.42 -5.89 15.82
CA THR A 41 12.85 -5.80 16.21
C THR A 41 13.05 -5.51 17.69
N GLY A 42 12.00 -5.07 18.40
CA GLY A 42 12.07 -4.58 19.78
C GLY A 42 12.84 -3.26 19.94
N GLY A 43 13.32 -2.67 18.83
CA GLY A 43 14.05 -1.41 18.81
C GLY A 43 13.12 -0.22 18.69
N THR A 44 13.53 0.94 19.22
CA THR A 44 12.81 2.20 19.02
C THR A 44 13.51 3.03 17.94
N LEU A 45 12.81 3.32 16.85
CA LEU A 45 13.28 4.15 15.76
C LEU A 45 12.59 5.51 15.81
N GLN A 46 13.37 6.57 16.05
CA GLN A 46 12.87 7.93 15.93
C GLN A 46 12.83 8.33 14.45
N LEU A 47 11.64 8.28 13.85
CA LEU A 47 11.40 8.56 12.43
C LEU A 47 11.30 10.07 12.12
N VAL A 48 11.77 10.92 13.02
CA VAL A 48 11.74 12.38 12.82
C VAL A 48 12.80 12.76 11.77
N GLU A 49 12.41 13.64 10.85
CA GLU A 49 13.29 14.17 9.82
C GLU A 49 14.53 14.83 10.46
N ASN A 50 15.73 14.56 9.92
CA ASN A 50 17.05 14.91 10.49
C ASN A 50 17.49 14.14 11.75
N VAL A 51 16.64 13.31 12.35
CA VAL A 51 17.01 12.41 13.45
C VAL A 51 17.22 10.99 12.92
N PHE A 52 16.36 10.53 12.02
CA PHE A 52 16.46 9.19 11.44
C PHE A 52 17.73 9.06 10.57
N LYS A 53 18.61 8.12 10.93
CA LYS A 53 19.87 7.85 10.25
C LYS A 53 19.96 6.37 9.93
N LEU A 54 20.72 6.04 8.88
CA LEU A 54 21.02 4.65 8.53
C LEU A 54 21.60 3.86 9.71
N GLN A 55 22.42 4.51 10.55
CA GLN A 55 22.97 3.89 11.75
C GLN A 55 21.89 3.29 12.66
N HIS A 56 20.74 3.94 12.81
CA HIS A 56 19.64 3.41 13.63
C HIS A 56 19.05 2.11 13.06
N LEU A 57 19.08 1.93 11.73
CA LEU A 57 18.69 0.68 11.09
C LEU A 57 19.75 -0.42 11.29
N LEU A 58 21.03 -0.06 11.23
CA LEU A 58 22.12 -1.01 11.50
C LEU A 58 22.08 -1.49 12.96
N ASP A 59 21.77 -0.61 13.90
CA ASP A 59 21.65 -0.91 15.33
C ASP A 59 20.39 -1.75 15.67
N ALA A 60 19.43 -1.86 14.74
CA ALA A 60 18.18 -2.59 14.93
C ALA A 60 18.28 -4.11 14.63
N HIS A 61 19.49 -4.63 14.39
CA HIS A 61 19.74 -6.08 14.22
C HIS A 61 18.84 -6.76 13.19
N LEU A 62 18.59 -6.09 12.05
CA LEU A 62 17.60 -6.52 11.04
C LEU A 62 17.86 -7.90 10.45
N LEU A 63 19.13 -8.34 10.42
CA LEU A 63 19.51 -9.66 9.92
C LEU A 63 18.81 -10.81 10.67
N ALA A 64 18.49 -10.61 11.95
CA ALA A 64 17.77 -11.60 12.75
C ALA A 64 16.29 -11.74 12.36
N PHE A 65 15.74 -10.76 11.63
CA PHE A 65 14.32 -10.65 11.26
C PHE A 65 14.15 -10.41 9.75
N THR A 66 15.05 -11.00 8.94
CA THR A 66 15.15 -10.76 7.50
C THR A 66 13.82 -11.04 6.79
N GLU A 67 13.21 -12.20 7.04
CA GLU A 67 11.97 -12.62 6.39
C GLU A 67 10.80 -11.68 6.75
N GLU A 68 10.69 -11.29 8.01
CA GLU A 68 9.63 -10.41 8.49
C GLU A 68 9.76 -8.99 7.94
N VAL A 69 10.99 -8.48 7.85
CA VAL A 69 11.28 -7.16 7.27
C VAL A 69 10.99 -7.14 5.77
N GLU A 70 11.35 -8.21 5.05
CA GLU A 70 11.01 -8.34 3.62
C GLU A 70 9.49 -8.45 3.41
N GLU A 71 8.80 -9.24 4.22
CA GLU A 71 7.33 -9.34 4.14
C GLU A 71 6.67 -7.98 4.39
N LEU A 72 7.14 -7.23 5.39
CA LEU A 72 6.63 -5.89 5.72
C LEU A 72 6.86 -4.89 4.58
N ALA A 73 8.06 -4.85 4.00
CA ALA A 73 8.34 -3.98 2.87
C ALA A 73 7.51 -4.37 1.64
N GLY A 74 7.32 -5.68 1.41
CA GLY A 74 6.44 -6.22 0.38
C GLY A 74 4.97 -5.91 0.62
N SER A 75 4.50 -5.92 1.87
CA SER A 75 3.12 -5.56 2.23
C SER A 75 2.85 -4.10 1.92
N ALA A 76 3.80 -3.20 2.22
CA ALA A 76 3.69 -1.78 1.90
C ALA A 76 3.45 -1.53 0.41
N ALA A 77 4.17 -2.25 -0.47
CA ALA A 77 3.99 -2.15 -1.92
C ALA A 77 2.62 -2.68 -2.38
N LYS A 78 2.15 -3.78 -1.80
CA LYS A 78 0.82 -4.34 -2.12
C LYS A 78 -0.31 -3.45 -1.61
N GLU A 79 -0.16 -2.84 -0.44
CA GLU A 79 -1.10 -1.84 0.09
C GLU A 79 -1.21 -0.63 -0.83
N ALA A 80 -0.08 -0.12 -1.34
CA ALA A 80 -0.08 0.97 -2.32
C ALA A 80 -0.80 0.59 -3.62
N GLN A 81 -0.69 -0.66 -4.07
CA GLN A 81 -1.44 -1.15 -5.23
C GLN A 81 -2.96 -1.17 -4.96
N VAL A 82 -3.38 -1.58 -3.77
CA VAL A 82 -4.80 -1.55 -3.36
C VAL A 82 -5.32 -0.11 -3.37
N GLU A 83 -4.59 0.82 -2.75
CA GLU A 83 -4.96 2.24 -2.71
C GLU A 83 -5.03 2.86 -4.11
N ALA A 84 -4.06 2.58 -4.98
CA ALA A 84 -4.07 3.08 -6.36
C ALA A 84 -5.30 2.60 -7.14
N ARG A 85 -5.74 1.36 -6.90
CA ARG A 85 -6.97 0.83 -7.52
C ARG A 85 -8.22 1.52 -6.96
N LEU A 86 -8.30 1.74 -5.64
CA LEU A 86 -9.41 2.46 -5.04
C LEU A 86 -9.51 3.88 -5.59
N SER A 87 -8.38 4.60 -5.62
CA SER A 87 -8.35 5.97 -6.14
C SER A 87 -8.74 6.04 -7.63
N ALA A 88 -8.32 5.07 -8.45
CA ALA A 88 -8.75 5.00 -9.84
C ALA A 88 -10.27 4.80 -9.97
N MET A 89 -10.86 3.95 -9.12
CA MET A 89 -12.31 3.74 -9.09
C MET A 89 -13.05 5.00 -8.63
N GLU A 90 -12.56 5.68 -7.58
CA GLU A 90 -13.16 6.94 -7.12
C GLU A 90 -13.20 7.99 -8.25
N VAL A 91 -12.08 8.16 -8.97
CA VAL A 91 -12.01 9.07 -10.12
C VAL A 91 -12.95 8.63 -11.25
N GLU A 92 -13.03 7.34 -11.55
CA GLU A 92 -13.95 6.82 -12.56
C GLU A 92 -15.41 7.14 -12.20
N TRP A 93 -15.78 7.01 -10.93
CA TRP A 93 -17.14 7.26 -10.44
C TRP A 93 -17.47 8.75 -10.27
N GLU A 94 -16.47 9.62 -10.08
CA GLU A 94 -16.65 11.07 -9.99
C GLU A 94 -17.24 11.67 -11.28
N ASP A 95 -16.86 11.13 -12.44
CA ASP A 95 -17.30 11.61 -13.76
C ASP A 95 -18.57 10.94 -14.30
N GLN A 96 -19.15 9.96 -13.58
CA GLN A 96 -20.36 9.27 -14.06
C GLN A 96 -21.60 10.16 -13.92
N VAL A 97 -22.39 10.22 -15.00
CA VAL A 97 -23.61 11.03 -15.07
C VAL A 97 -24.79 10.22 -15.57
N PHE A 98 -25.97 10.52 -15.03
CA PHE A 98 -27.21 10.00 -15.57
C PHE A 98 -27.64 10.81 -16.79
N ILE A 99 -27.87 10.12 -17.90
CA ILE A 99 -28.37 10.73 -19.14
C ILE A 99 -29.89 10.56 -19.20
N PHE A 100 -30.59 11.65 -19.47
CA PHE A 100 -32.05 11.68 -19.57
C PHE A 100 -32.49 12.00 -21.00
N ASN A 101 -33.54 11.32 -21.45
CA ASN A 101 -34.22 11.49 -22.72
C ASN A 101 -35.57 12.19 -22.53
N GLU A 102 -36.05 12.84 -23.59
CA GLU A 102 -37.34 13.49 -23.61
C GLU A 102 -38.50 12.49 -23.64
N PHE A 103 -39.57 12.77 -22.89
CA PHE A 103 -40.77 11.94 -22.91
C PHE A 103 -42.02 12.72 -23.32
N LYS A 104 -42.53 12.44 -24.52
CA LYS A 104 -43.82 12.95 -25.02
C LYS A 104 -44.00 14.48 -24.85
N GLY A 105 -42.95 15.26 -25.12
CA GLY A 105 -43.01 16.73 -24.99
C GLY A 105 -42.97 17.26 -23.56
N LYS A 106 -42.72 16.40 -22.55
CA LYS A 106 -42.67 16.77 -21.13
C LYS A 106 -41.24 17.12 -20.66
N GLY A 107 -40.29 17.28 -21.59
CA GLY A 107 -38.89 17.48 -21.29
C GLY A 107 -38.16 16.19 -20.89
N LEU A 108 -36.90 16.35 -20.46
CA LEU A 108 -35.98 15.27 -20.09
C LEU A 108 -36.37 14.64 -18.75
N CYS A 109 -37.26 13.65 -18.78
CA CYS A 109 -37.78 13.01 -17.56
C CYS A 109 -37.75 11.48 -17.58
N VAL A 110 -37.09 10.88 -18.58
CA VAL A 110 -36.89 9.42 -18.65
C VAL A 110 -35.41 9.15 -18.77
N LEU A 111 -34.86 8.24 -17.97
CA LEU A 111 -33.46 7.82 -18.09
C LEU A 111 -33.20 7.18 -19.46
N SER A 112 -32.05 7.47 -20.07
CA SER A 112 -31.65 6.81 -21.31
C SER A 112 -31.40 5.32 -21.04
N PRO A 113 -32.18 4.40 -21.65
CA PRO A 113 -32.10 2.99 -21.31
C PRO A 113 -30.73 2.37 -21.57
N ASN A 114 -30.12 2.70 -22.72
CA ASN A 114 -28.82 2.15 -23.11
C ASN A 114 -27.72 2.60 -22.14
N GLU A 115 -27.65 3.90 -21.87
CA GLU A 115 -26.61 4.48 -21.02
C GLU A 115 -26.79 4.06 -19.55
N THR A 116 -28.03 3.83 -19.13
CA THR A 116 -28.32 3.28 -17.80
C THR A 116 -27.86 1.83 -17.68
N ILE A 117 -28.04 1.01 -18.73
CA ILE A 117 -27.56 -0.39 -18.73
C ILE A 117 -26.03 -0.41 -18.62
N GLU A 118 -25.34 0.39 -19.44
CA GLU A 118 -23.86 0.49 -19.37
C GLU A 118 -23.38 0.95 -17.98
N LEU A 119 -24.08 1.91 -17.36
CA LEU A 119 -23.73 2.38 -16.01
C LEU A 119 -23.95 1.30 -14.94
N VAL A 120 -24.99 0.46 -15.08
CA VAL A 120 -25.23 -0.68 -14.19
C VAL A 120 -24.17 -1.76 -14.37
N GLU A 121 -23.77 -2.09 -15.60
CA GLU A 121 -22.68 -3.04 -15.86
C GLU A 121 -21.37 -2.58 -15.21
N LYS A 122 -21.01 -1.30 -15.35
CA LYS A 122 -19.84 -0.72 -14.66
C LYS A 122 -19.93 -0.82 -13.13
N LEU A 123 -21.14 -0.62 -12.58
CA LEU A 123 -21.39 -0.76 -11.14
C LEU A 123 -21.14 -2.19 -10.67
N GLU A 124 -21.64 -3.18 -11.41
CA GLU A 124 -21.46 -4.59 -11.09
C GLU A 124 -19.98 -5.00 -11.14
N ASP A 125 -19.25 -4.57 -12.17
CA ASP A 125 -17.80 -4.81 -12.29
C ASP A 125 -17.00 -4.15 -11.16
N SER A 126 -17.36 -2.91 -10.80
CA SER A 126 -16.77 -2.19 -9.68
C SER A 126 -17.03 -2.90 -8.35
N GLN A 127 -18.26 -3.38 -8.13
CA GLN A 127 -18.62 -4.14 -6.92
C GLN A 127 -17.86 -5.47 -6.83
N MET A 128 -17.71 -6.19 -7.95
CA MET A 128 -16.92 -7.42 -7.98
C MET A 128 -15.45 -7.15 -7.63
N THR A 129 -14.89 -6.07 -8.18
CA THR A 129 -13.51 -5.64 -7.91
C THR A 129 -13.32 -5.27 -6.43
N LEU A 130 -14.21 -4.44 -5.88
CA LEU A 130 -14.21 -4.06 -4.45
C LEU A 130 -14.37 -5.28 -3.54
N GLY A 131 -15.26 -6.21 -3.88
CA GLY A 131 -15.44 -7.46 -3.14
C GLY A 131 -14.15 -8.29 -3.10
N SER A 132 -13.44 -8.39 -4.22
CA SER A 132 -12.13 -9.06 -4.25
C SER A 132 -11.10 -8.35 -3.36
N MET A 133 -11.10 -7.01 -3.34
CA MET A 133 -10.19 -6.19 -2.54
C MET A 133 -10.51 -6.28 -1.05
N ALA A 134 -11.78 -6.29 -0.65
CA ALA A 134 -12.22 -6.44 0.73
C ALA A 134 -11.72 -7.75 1.37
N THR A 135 -11.61 -8.82 0.57
CA THR A 135 -11.07 -10.12 1.04
C THR A 135 -9.54 -10.18 1.07
N ASN A 136 -8.85 -9.23 0.44
CA ASN A 136 -7.39 -9.18 0.41
C ASN A 136 -6.84 -8.72 1.77
N ARG A 137 -5.89 -9.45 2.37
CA ARG A 137 -5.29 -9.09 3.68
C ARG A 137 -4.68 -7.68 3.71
N TYR A 138 -4.21 -7.18 2.56
CA TYR A 138 -3.59 -5.85 2.45
C TYR A 138 -4.62 -4.73 2.35
N SER A 139 -5.93 -5.03 2.35
CA SER A 139 -6.98 -4.01 2.41
C SER A 139 -7.31 -3.57 3.84
N ALA A 140 -6.72 -4.19 4.87
CA ALA A 140 -7.02 -3.89 6.26
C ALA A 140 -6.95 -2.39 6.63
N PRO A 141 -5.96 -1.61 6.15
CA PRO A 141 -5.90 -0.17 6.40
C PRO A 141 -6.97 0.66 5.67
N PHE A 142 -7.66 0.08 4.69
CA PHE A 142 -8.62 0.75 3.80
C PHE A 142 -10.06 0.28 4.04
N LYS A 143 -10.32 -0.48 5.11
CA LYS A 143 -11.65 -1.06 5.38
C LYS A 143 -12.78 -0.03 5.42
N ASP A 144 -12.54 1.16 5.94
CA ASP A 144 -13.57 2.22 6.03
C ASP A 144 -13.86 2.90 4.68
N THR A 145 -12.97 2.74 3.69
CA THR A 145 -13.16 3.26 2.32
C THR A 145 -13.75 2.21 1.39
N VAL A 146 -13.53 0.93 1.71
CA VAL A 146 -14.01 -0.22 0.92
C VAL A 146 -15.44 -0.64 1.31
N HIS A 147 -15.92 -0.27 2.51
CA HIS A 147 -17.26 -0.57 3.04
C HIS A 147 -18.15 0.67 3.09
#